data_AF-A0A378KS17-F1
#
_entry.id   AF-A0A378KS17-F1
#
_cell.length_a   1.000
_cell.length_b   1.000
_cell.length_c   1.000
_cell.angle_alpha   90.00
_cell.angle_beta   90.00
_cell.angle_gamma   90.00
#
_symmetry.space_group_name_H-M   'P 1'
#
loop_
_entity.id
_entity.type
_entity.pdbx_description
1 polymer ?
#
loop_
_entity_poly.entity_id
_entity_poly.type
_entity_poly.pdbx_seq_one_letter_code
_entity_poly.pdbx_strand_id
1 'polypeptide(L)'
;MLLANFNIPELLTKQIKLYLSDNTPAFSELKTLILSKAPIPQVHSNIVTILTESRYTNLNTVQKALEAQAHKNQLAEDEKQKKQDQSEEIKDEELKKRLNRELKHIPTQISSHETECRILQRKLARLIEAPPQVDVTQKSSSNSDKLQSSTLNEHNRAIEKIRNSILDYEMKIEALLKEQQSSQIRLNEIEKRSEIREIHQGKRTLRTQASIGYRTTGEGIEETLSTKNRNLLAKSIKDQRNAIEKKYADLIQDSEQINFPYFLEELLKYLNSSKPKLTSQEVEALTTILKLMKKHLEFEHQAITTESSLKIKRQFISTQITKLAGLNSKLKSLQESNPNLKSANQKLAAKNLELSISLANYIKLRDRLGNPALLLVALTFAFCIPLILTVSGVIPFFIGPALLYSLVSIPPAALFIATLGVGIAALVYSIKAHMNDSEIKTNLLTIEMNSKHMGRNEQHLKTLETVTIPSLNAQIKKDEIARDNLILSLKSSQTKALQAFNQAKEIEPVAFSESSILDTKVPAPKETKQDSEETDISEHSTDSADSSYEEELEGNSYS
;
A
#
# COMPACT_ATOMS: atom_id res chain seq x y z
N MET A 1 31.15 -13.78 -24.85
CA MET A 1 30.64 -14.32 -23.55
C MET A 1 29.51 -13.43 -23.05
N LEU A 2 28.55 -13.98 -22.31
CA LEU A 2 27.48 -13.20 -21.66
C LEU A 2 28.03 -12.50 -20.42
N LEU A 3 27.52 -11.31 -20.08
CA LEU A 3 27.98 -10.55 -18.90
C LEU A 3 27.80 -11.33 -17.59
N ALA A 4 26.78 -12.19 -17.51
CA ALA A 4 26.52 -13.03 -16.34
C ALA A 4 27.65 -14.03 -16.01
N ASN A 5 28.49 -14.37 -16.99
CA ASN A 5 29.53 -15.38 -16.84
C ASN A 5 30.91 -14.77 -16.59
N PHE A 6 31.01 -13.45 -16.42
CA PHE A 6 32.30 -12.80 -16.18
C PHE A 6 32.80 -13.03 -14.77
N ASN A 7 33.99 -13.60 -14.67
CA ASN A 7 34.80 -13.61 -13.46
C ASN A 7 35.77 -12.43 -13.52
N ILE A 8 35.38 -11.29 -12.93
CA ILE A 8 36.17 -10.05 -12.94
C ILE A 8 37.57 -10.25 -12.34
N PRO A 9 37.75 -10.94 -11.19
CA PRO A 9 39.08 -11.27 -10.68
C PRO A 9 40.00 -11.95 -11.69
N GLU A 10 39.52 -12.98 -12.38
CA GLU A 10 40.33 -13.74 -13.34
C GLU A 10 40.68 -12.92 -14.59
N LEU A 11 39.70 -12.15 -15.10
CA LEU A 11 39.92 -11.23 -16.21
C LEU A 11 40.98 -10.18 -15.85
N LEU A 12 40.87 -9.61 -14.66
CA LEU A 12 41.78 -8.60 -14.14
C LEU A 12 43.20 -9.16 -13.97
N THR A 13 43.35 -10.34 -13.35
CA THR A 13 44.66 -11.02 -13.25
C THR A 13 45.28 -11.26 -14.63
N LYS A 14 44.48 -11.67 -15.63
CA LYS A 14 44.97 -11.88 -17.00
C LYS A 14 45.46 -10.57 -17.63
N GLN A 15 44.70 -9.49 -17.49
CA GLN A 15 45.07 -8.19 -18.06
C GLN A 15 46.27 -7.56 -17.37
N ILE A 16 46.40 -7.71 -16.04
CA ILE A 16 47.58 -7.26 -15.29
C ILE A 16 48.83 -8.03 -15.73
N LYS A 17 48.75 -9.37 -15.89
CA LYS A 17 49.87 -10.17 -16.37
C LYS A 17 50.32 -9.78 -17.78
N LEU A 18 49.37 -9.48 -18.67
CA LEU A 18 49.67 -8.97 -20.01
C LEU A 18 50.40 -7.61 -19.92
N TYR A 19 49.86 -6.67 -19.15
CA TYR A 19 50.46 -5.36 -18.93
C TYR A 19 51.92 -5.44 -18.43
N LEU A 20 52.18 -6.27 -17.41
CA LEU A 20 53.52 -6.44 -16.85
C LEU A 20 54.50 -7.17 -17.79
N SER A 21 54.00 -7.98 -18.71
CA SER A 21 54.83 -8.73 -19.67
C SER A 21 55.18 -7.91 -20.91
N ASP A 22 54.21 -7.16 -21.44
CA ASP A 22 54.33 -6.48 -22.75
C ASP A 22 55.00 -5.10 -22.64
N ASN A 23 54.72 -4.34 -21.59
CA ASN A 23 55.23 -2.97 -21.45
C ASN A 23 56.62 -2.90 -20.79
N THR A 24 57.00 -3.91 -19.99
CA THR A 24 58.25 -3.91 -19.19
C THR A 24 58.54 -2.56 -18.49
N PRO A 25 57.65 -2.09 -17.60
CA PRO A 25 57.73 -0.75 -17.02
C PRO A 25 59.00 -0.55 -16.17
N ALA A 26 59.57 0.66 -16.25
CA ALA A 26 60.76 1.04 -15.48
C ALA A 26 60.44 1.25 -13.99
N PHE A 27 61.47 1.33 -13.15
CA PHE A 27 61.32 1.56 -11.70
C PHE A 27 60.46 2.79 -11.38
N SER A 28 60.75 3.93 -12.00
CA SER A 28 60.03 5.19 -11.76
C SER A 28 58.54 5.08 -12.11
N GLU A 29 58.22 4.43 -13.23
CA GLU A 29 56.86 4.19 -13.67
C GLU A 29 56.12 3.27 -12.69
N LEU A 30 56.71 2.14 -12.30
CA LEU A 30 56.13 1.25 -11.29
C LEU A 30 55.94 1.95 -9.94
N LYS A 31 56.89 2.76 -9.50
CA LYS A 31 56.78 3.55 -8.27
C LYS A 31 55.60 4.52 -8.35
N THR A 32 55.45 5.25 -9.46
CA THR A 32 54.32 6.17 -9.65
C THR A 32 52.98 5.44 -9.65
N LEU A 33 52.89 4.28 -10.31
CA LEU A 33 51.67 3.46 -10.33
C LEU A 33 51.31 2.93 -8.94
N ILE A 34 52.28 2.44 -8.18
CA ILE A 34 52.08 1.98 -6.80
C ILE A 34 51.62 3.14 -5.90
N LEU A 35 52.21 4.34 -6.02
CA LEU A 35 51.87 5.49 -5.18
C LEU A 35 50.57 6.19 -5.60
N SER A 36 50.08 5.96 -6.82
CA SER A 36 48.87 6.60 -7.34
C SER A 36 47.59 6.21 -6.58
N LYS A 37 47.57 5.01 -5.96
CA LYS A 37 46.39 4.43 -5.30
C LYS A 37 45.15 4.34 -6.20
N ALA A 38 45.37 4.33 -7.52
CA ALA A 38 44.33 4.37 -8.53
C ALA A 38 44.34 3.10 -9.38
N PRO A 39 43.21 2.76 -10.03
CA PRO A 39 43.19 1.73 -11.06
C PRO A 39 44.24 2.02 -12.13
N ILE A 40 44.96 0.99 -12.57
CA ILE A 40 45.97 1.13 -13.62
C ILE A 40 45.25 1.46 -14.93
N PRO A 41 45.46 2.67 -15.51
CA PRO A 41 44.59 3.18 -16.58
C PRO A 41 44.51 2.26 -17.81
N GLN A 42 45.64 1.69 -18.23
CA GLN A 42 45.69 0.80 -19.39
C GLN A 42 44.98 -0.54 -19.13
N VAL A 43 45.15 -1.11 -17.94
CA VAL A 43 44.46 -2.35 -17.54
C VAL A 43 42.95 -2.11 -17.45
N HIS A 44 42.55 -1.01 -16.81
CA HIS A 44 41.13 -0.66 -16.68
C HIS A 44 40.49 -0.40 -18.04
N SER A 45 41.14 0.37 -18.93
CA SER A 45 40.65 0.64 -20.28
C SER A 45 40.45 -0.64 -21.11
N ASN A 46 41.37 -1.60 -21.02
CA ASN A 46 41.24 -2.90 -21.69
C ASN A 46 40.04 -3.71 -21.16
N ILE A 47 39.81 -3.70 -19.85
CA ILE A 47 38.66 -4.38 -19.23
C ILE A 47 37.35 -3.72 -19.68
N VAL A 48 37.29 -2.40 -19.67
CA VAL A 48 36.12 -1.64 -20.14
C VAL A 48 35.81 -1.98 -21.59
N THR A 49 36.82 -2.08 -22.45
CA THR A 49 36.66 -2.45 -23.86
C THR A 49 36.04 -3.85 -24.00
N ILE A 50 36.59 -4.85 -23.30
CA ILE A 50 36.10 -6.24 -23.30
C ILE A 50 34.65 -6.33 -22.79
N LEU A 51 34.35 -5.64 -21.68
CA LEU A 51 33.00 -5.61 -21.12
C LEU A 51 32.01 -4.90 -22.06
N THR A 52 32.45 -3.88 -22.77
CA THR A 52 31.62 -3.12 -23.73
C THR A 52 31.25 -3.98 -24.94
N GLU A 53 32.20 -4.71 -25.52
CA GLU A 53 31.94 -5.67 -26.60
C GLU A 53 30.98 -6.79 -26.15
N SER A 54 31.19 -7.31 -24.94
CA SER A 54 30.31 -8.31 -24.35
C SER A 54 28.90 -7.78 -24.15
N ARG A 55 28.75 -6.53 -23.67
CA ARG A 55 27.46 -5.85 -23.52
C ARG A 55 26.72 -5.79 -24.85
N TYR A 56 27.35 -5.29 -25.91
CA TYR A 56 26.72 -5.24 -27.25
C TYR A 56 26.29 -6.62 -27.74
N THR A 57 27.14 -7.62 -27.58
CA THR A 57 26.84 -9.01 -27.95
C THR A 57 25.63 -9.54 -27.16
N ASN A 58 25.59 -9.29 -25.85
CA ASN A 58 24.52 -9.75 -24.98
C ASN A 58 23.19 -9.06 -25.31
N LEU A 59 23.20 -7.75 -25.56
CA LEU A 59 22.03 -6.97 -25.98
C LEU A 59 21.43 -7.53 -27.27
N ASN A 60 22.26 -7.73 -28.29
CA ASN A 60 21.83 -8.26 -29.58
C ASN A 60 21.27 -9.69 -29.45
N THR A 61 21.92 -10.54 -28.65
CA THR A 61 21.49 -11.93 -28.45
C THR A 61 20.14 -12.00 -27.73
N VAL A 62 19.97 -11.22 -26.66
CA VAL A 62 18.71 -11.19 -25.89
C VAL A 62 17.59 -10.58 -26.71
N GLN A 63 17.87 -9.51 -27.46
CA GLN A 63 16.88 -8.89 -28.34
C GLN A 63 16.38 -9.90 -29.38
N LYS A 64 17.27 -10.59 -30.11
CA LYS A 64 16.88 -11.62 -31.08
C LYS A 64 16.09 -12.76 -30.45
N ALA A 65 16.45 -13.19 -29.24
CA ALA A 65 15.72 -14.24 -28.53
C ALA A 65 14.30 -13.79 -28.14
N LEU A 66 14.13 -12.56 -27.66
CA LEU A 66 12.82 -11.99 -27.34
C LEU A 66 11.96 -11.79 -28.59
N GLU A 67 12.55 -11.32 -29.70
CA GLU A 67 11.87 -11.17 -30.98
C GLU A 67 11.39 -12.52 -31.52
N ALA A 68 12.25 -13.54 -31.52
CA ALA A 68 11.88 -14.89 -31.92
C ALA A 68 10.76 -15.49 -31.05
N GLN A 69 10.81 -15.26 -29.74
CA GLN A 69 9.75 -15.72 -28.83
C GLN A 69 8.43 -14.97 -29.08
N ALA A 70 8.46 -13.66 -29.28
CA ALA A 70 7.28 -12.86 -29.57
C ALA A 70 6.64 -13.26 -30.91
N HIS A 71 7.47 -13.48 -31.94
CA HIS A 71 7.02 -13.97 -33.24
C HIS A 71 6.30 -15.32 -33.13
N LYS A 72 6.93 -16.28 -32.42
CA LYS A 72 6.35 -17.60 -32.18
C LYS A 72 5.02 -17.53 -31.42
N ASN A 73 4.93 -16.68 -30.40
CA ASN A 73 3.70 -16.48 -29.64
C ASN A 73 2.59 -15.90 -30.52
N GLN A 74 2.89 -14.91 -31.36
CA GLN A 74 1.90 -14.32 -32.26
C GLN A 74 1.40 -15.33 -33.29
N LEU A 75 2.27 -16.16 -33.87
CA LEU A 75 1.86 -17.22 -34.79
C LEU A 75 0.89 -18.20 -34.13
N ALA A 76 1.15 -18.58 -32.86
CA ALA A 76 0.27 -19.46 -32.12
C ALA A 76 -1.09 -18.81 -31.81
N GLU A 77 -1.11 -17.51 -31.49
CA GLU A 77 -2.34 -16.75 -31.27
C GLU A 77 -3.17 -16.62 -32.55
N ASP A 78 -2.52 -16.33 -33.68
CA ASP A 78 -3.18 -16.19 -34.98
C ASP A 78 -3.77 -17.52 -35.47
N GLU A 79 -3.05 -18.64 -35.29
CA GLU A 79 -3.56 -19.97 -35.60
C GLU A 79 -4.73 -20.37 -34.70
N LYS A 80 -4.66 -20.03 -33.41
CA LYS A 80 -5.78 -20.28 -32.48
C LYS A 80 -7.02 -19.47 -32.88
N GLN A 81 -6.85 -18.19 -33.19
CA GLN A 81 -7.94 -17.31 -33.62
C GLN A 81 -8.55 -17.81 -34.93
N LYS A 82 -7.72 -18.21 -35.91
CA LYS A 82 -8.19 -18.78 -37.18
C LYS A 82 -9.07 -20.01 -36.98
N LYS A 83 -8.68 -20.94 -36.09
CA LYS A 83 -9.48 -22.14 -35.78
C LYS A 83 -10.80 -21.80 -35.10
N GLN A 84 -10.81 -20.78 -34.23
CA GLN A 84 -12.02 -20.29 -33.58
C GLN A 84 -12.97 -19.65 -34.59
N ASP A 85 -12.47 -18.75 -35.43
CA ASP A 85 -13.25 -18.08 -36.48
C ASP A 85 -13.86 -19.11 -37.44
N GLN A 86 -13.09 -20.13 -37.87
CA GLN A 86 -13.58 -21.22 -38.73
C GLN A 86 -14.67 -22.06 -38.08
N SER A 87 -14.50 -22.40 -36.79
CA SER A 87 -15.52 -23.16 -36.06
C SER A 87 -16.82 -22.38 -35.89
N GLU A 88 -16.72 -21.06 -35.66
CA GLU A 88 -17.88 -20.17 -35.56
C GLU A 88 -18.55 -19.96 -36.92
N GLU A 89 -17.78 -19.81 -37.98
CA GLU A 89 -18.28 -19.69 -39.36
C GLU A 89 -19.13 -20.90 -39.77
N ILE A 90 -18.66 -22.12 -39.50
CA ILE A 90 -19.44 -23.35 -39.78
C ILE A 90 -20.76 -23.34 -39.01
N LYS A 91 -20.75 -22.96 -37.72
CA LYS A 91 -21.97 -22.88 -36.90
C LYS A 91 -22.93 -21.82 -37.40
N ASP A 92 -22.41 -20.65 -37.78
CA ASP A 92 -23.18 -19.55 -38.33
C ASP A 92 -23.76 -19.91 -39.69
N GLU A 93 -23.05 -20.66 -40.55
CA GLU A 93 -23.57 -21.15 -41.82
C GLU A 93 -24.74 -22.12 -41.63
N GLU A 94 -24.62 -23.08 -40.71
CA GLU A 94 -25.69 -24.03 -40.38
C GLU A 94 -26.92 -23.30 -39.83
N LEU A 95 -26.70 -22.37 -38.91
CA LEU A 95 -27.77 -21.55 -38.33
C LEU A 95 -28.42 -20.65 -39.39
N LYS A 96 -27.64 -20.01 -40.25
CA LYS A 96 -28.12 -19.18 -41.37
C LYS A 96 -28.95 -20.01 -42.35
N LYS A 97 -28.52 -21.24 -42.69
CA LYS A 97 -29.29 -22.16 -43.55
C LYS A 97 -30.62 -22.52 -42.89
N ARG A 98 -30.64 -22.79 -41.59
CA ARG A 98 -31.86 -23.11 -40.82
C ARG A 98 -32.84 -21.95 -40.78
N LEU A 99 -32.38 -20.77 -40.33
CA LEU A 99 -33.20 -19.56 -40.22
C LEU A 99 -33.78 -19.14 -41.57
N ASN A 100 -33.00 -19.23 -42.65
CA ASN A 100 -33.50 -18.93 -44.00
C ASN A 100 -34.57 -19.92 -44.49
N ARG A 101 -34.52 -21.20 -44.07
CA ARG A 101 -35.58 -22.17 -44.38
C ARG A 101 -36.85 -21.84 -43.61
N GLU A 102 -36.72 -21.52 -42.32
CA GLU A 102 -37.84 -21.13 -41.44
C GLU A 102 -38.52 -19.86 -42.00
N LEU A 103 -37.74 -18.81 -42.30
CA LEU A 103 -38.26 -17.56 -42.88
C LEU A 103 -38.97 -17.74 -44.23
N LYS A 104 -38.55 -18.70 -45.05
CA LYS A 104 -39.24 -19.02 -46.32
C LYS A 104 -40.58 -19.70 -46.09
N HIS A 105 -40.75 -20.44 -44.99
CA HIS A 105 -41.95 -21.20 -44.71
C HIS A 105 -43.00 -20.43 -43.91
N ILE A 106 -42.57 -19.51 -43.04
CA ILE A 106 -43.45 -18.69 -42.18
C ILE A 106 -44.55 -17.95 -42.97
N PRO A 107 -44.27 -17.25 -44.09
CA PRO A 107 -45.32 -16.56 -44.86
C PRO A 107 -46.41 -17.49 -45.37
N THR A 108 -46.03 -18.71 -45.78
CA THR A 108 -46.98 -19.74 -46.24
C THR A 108 -47.86 -20.23 -45.09
N GLN A 109 -47.29 -20.42 -43.90
CA GLN A 109 -48.05 -20.79 -42.71
C GLN A 109 -49.02 -19.69 -42.27
N ILE A 110 -48.55 -18.43 -42.26
CA ILE A 110 -49.40 -17.26 -41.98
C ILE A 110 -50.56 -17.20 -42.98
N SER A 111 -50.29 -17.28 -44.28
CA SER A 111 -51.33 -17.25 -45.31
C SER A 111 -52.35 -18.38 -45.17
N SER A 112 -51.91 -19.57 -44.77
CA SER A 112 -52.78 -20.71 -44.50
C SER A 112 -53.70 -20.44 -43.31
N HIS A 113 -53.14 -20.01 -42.17
CA HIS A 113 -53.91 -19.67 -40.97
C HIS A 113 -54.87 -18.49 -41.19
N GLU A 114 -54.47 -17.46 -41.95
CA GLU A 114 -55.35 -16.36 -42.34
C GLU A 114 -56.54 -16.85 -43.17
N THR A 115 -56.32 -17.79 -44.07
CA THR A 115 -57.38 -18.37 -44.91
C THR A 115 -58.39 -19.14 -44.05
N GLU A 116 -57.90 -19.96 -43.11
CA GLU A 116 -58.75 -20.67 -42.14
C GLU A 116 -59.53 -19.70 -41.24
N CYS A 117 -58.89 -18.64 -40.73
CA CYS A 117 -59.55 -17.57 -39.99
C CYS A 117 -60.70 -16.95 -40.80
N ARG A 118 -60.46 -16.58 -42.07
CA ARG A 118 -61.50 -16.00 -42.94
C ARG A 118 -62.67 -16.96 -43.16
N ILE A 119 -62.39 -18.25 -43.33
CA ILE A 119 -63.43 -19.28 -43.48
C ILE A 119 -64.26 -19.39 -42.19
N LEU A 120 -63.61 -19.44 -41.03
CA LEU A 120 -64.26 -19.52 -39.72
C LEU A 120 -65.08 -18.26 -39.40
N GLN A 121 -64.58 -17.07 -39.73
CA GLN A 121 -65.31 -15.81 -39.58
C GLN A 121 -66.58 -15.79 -40.44
N ARG A 122 -66.52 -16.26 -41.70
CA ARG A 122 -67.72 -16.41 -42.54
C ARG A 122 -68.72 -17.42 -41.97
N LYS A 123 -68.24 -18.55 -41.43
CA LYS A 123 -69.10 -19.55 -40.77
C LYS A 123 -69.76 -18.98 -39.52
N LEU A 124 -69.00 -18.22 -38.71
CA LEU A 124 -69.50 -17.54 -37.52
C LEU A 124 -70.58 -16.51 -37.88
N ALA A 125 -70.36 -15.68 -38.90
CA ALA A 125 -71.32 -14.70 -39.38
C ALA A 125 -72.64 -15.35 -39.81
N ARG A 126 -72.58 -16.43 -40.60
CA ARG A 126 -73.78 -17.19 -41.01
C ARG A 126 -74.55 -17.80 -39.84
N LEU A 127 -73.84 -18.31 -38.83
CA LEU A 127 -74.47 -18.87 -37.63
C LEU A 127 -75.16 -17.78 -36.80
N ILE A 128 -74.59 -16.57 -36.75
CA ILE A 128 -75.20 -15.44 -36.04
C ILE A 128 -76.42 -14.89 -36.80
N GLU A 129 -76.37 -14.82 -38.13
CA GLU A 129 -77.47 -14.33 -38.99
C GLU A 129 -78.69 -15.28 -39.04
N ALA A 130 -78.49 -16.58 -38.78
CA ALA A 130 -79.55 -17.59 -38.78
C ALA A 130 -79.69 -18.29 -37.41
N PRO A 131 -80.23 -17.60 -36.38
CA PRO A 131 -80.49 -18.22 -35.08
C PRO A 131 -81.52 -19.37 -35.19
N PRO A 132 -81.46 -20.38 -34.31
CA PRO A 132 -82.42 -21.49 -34.34
C PRO A 132 -83.84 -20.96 -34.19
N GLN A 133 -84.77 -21.39 -35.07
CA GLN A 133 -86.18 -21.03 -34.97
C GLN A 133 -86.76 -21.58 -33.65
N VAL A 134 -87.15 -20.68 -32.75
CA VAL A 134 -87.88 -21.03 -31.53
C VAL A 134 -89.37 -20.89 -31.84
N ASP A 135 -90.05 -22.01 -32.05
CA ASP A 135 -91.51 -22.01 -32.19
C ASP A 135 -92.15 -21.62 -30.86
N VAL A 136 -92.70 -20.40 -30.80
CA VAL A 136 -93.57 -19.94 -29.72
C VAL A 136 -94.99 -20.42 -30.01
N THR A 137 -95.24 -21.71 -29.81
CA THR A 137 -96.62 -22.23 -29.74
C THR A 137 -97.08 -22.32 -28.29
N GLN A 138 -97.97 -21.41 -27.90
CA GLN A 138 -98.81 -21.55 -26.71
C GLN A 138 -99.77 -22.74 -26.87
N LYS A 139 -99.44 -23.91 -26.30
CA LYS A 139 -100.33 -24.80 -25.52
C LYS A 139 -99.76 -26.22 -25.39
N SER A 140 -99.74 -26.67 -24.13
CA SER A 140 -99.77 -28.05 -23.64
C SER A 140 -98.79 -29.09 -24.22
N SER A 141 -97.63 -29.23 -23.58
CA SER A 141 -97.15 -30.52 -23.03
C SER A 141 -95.82 -30.30 -22.30
N SER A 142 -95.65 -30.91 -21.15
CA SER A 142 -94.58 -30.67 -20.16
C SER A 142 -93.17 -31.19 -20.56
N ASN A 143 -92.85 -31.26 -21.86
CA ASN A 143 -91.57 -31.75 -22.37
C ASN A 143 -90.90 -30.84 -23.44
N SER A 144 -91.50 -29.72 -23.88
CA SER A 144 -90.92 -28.87 -24.94
C SER A 144 -89.80 -27.93 -24.47
N ASP A 145 -89.79 -27.51 -23.20
CA ASP A 145 -88.78 -26.56 -22.67
C ASP A 145 -87.36 -27.17 -22.59
N LYS A 146 -87.23 -28.49 -22.42
CA LYS A 146 -85.93 -29.19 -22.40
C LYS A 146 -85.31 -29.37 -23.79
N LEU A 147 -86.13 -29.49 -24.83
CA LEU A 147 -85.65 -29.70 -26.22
C LEU A 147 -85.23 -28.38 -26.87
N GLN A 148 -85.97 -27.29 -26.60
CA GLN A 148 -85.66 -25.95 -27.10
C GLN A 148 -84.39 -25.37 -26.43
N SER A 149 -84.21 -25.60 -25.12
CA SER A 149 -82.97 -25.20 -24.42
C SER A 149 -81.74 -25.99 -24.86
N SER A 150 -81.86 -27.28 -25.23
CA SER A 150 -80.72 -28.07 -25.76
C SER A 150 -80.27 -27.55 -27.13
N THR A 151 -81.21 -27.21 -28.02
CA THR A 151 -80.89 -26.73 -29.38
C THR A 151 -80.19 -25.36 -29.36
N LEU A 152 -80.65 -24.45 -28.49
CA LEU A 152 -80.01 -23.15 -28.29
C LEU A 152 -78.62 -23.29 -27.64
N ASN A 153 -78.47 -24.19 -26.67
CA ASN A 153 -77.19 -24.47 -26.03
C ASN A 153 -76.18 -25.12 -26.99
N GLU A 154 -76.61 -25.98 -27.89
CA GLU A 154 -75.77 -26.57 -28.95
C GLU A 154 -75.32 -25.53 -29.97
N HIS A 155 -76.22 -24.63 -30.38
CA HIS A 155 -75.90 -23.50 -31.25
C HIS A 155 -74.88 -22.55 -30.60
N ASN A 156 -75.08 -22.16 -29.34
CA ASN A 156 -74.14 -21.34 -28.58
C ASN A 156 -72.79 -22.05 -28.40
N ARG A 157 -72.78 -23.37 -28.16
CA ARG A 157 -71.54 -24.16 -28.08
C ARG A 157 -70.80 -24.22 -29.42
N ALA A 158 -71.50 -24.22 -30.55
CA ALA A 158 -70.89 -24.16 -31.88
C ALA A 158 -70.27 -22.78 -32.16
N ILE A 159 -70.97 -21.69 -31.79
CA ILE A 159 -70.45 -20.31 -31.85
C ILE A 159 -69.17 -20.19 -31.02
N GLU A 160 -69.18 -20.63 -29.76
CA GLU A 160 -68.02 -20.55 -28.87
C GLU A 160 -66.84 -21.41 -29.36
N LYS A 161 -67.10 -22.59 -29.94
CA LYS A 161 -66.05 -23.39 -30.57
C LYS A 161 -65.38 -22.63 -31.73
N ILE A 162 -66.17 -22.00 -32.60
CA ILE A 162 -65.62 -21.25 -33.74
C ILE A 162 -64.85 -20.01 -33.26
N ARG A 163 -65.36 -19.28 -32.25
CA ARG A 163 -64.65 -18.15 -31.63
C ARG A 163 -63.30 -18.57 -31.05
N ASN A 164 -63.27 -19.66 -30.27
CA ASN A 164 -62.03 -20.18 -29.71
C ASN A 164 -61.04 -20.64 -30.80
N SER A 165 -61.52 -21.22 -31.89
CA SER A 165 -60.67 -21.57 -33.03
C SER A 165 -60.11 -20.35 -33.76
N ILE A 166 -60.89 -19.27 -33.91
CA ILE A 166 -60.41 -18.00 -34.49
C ILE A 166 -59.30 -17.41 -33.61
N LEU A 167 -59.53 -17.33 -32.29
CA LEU A 167 -58.52 -16.84 -31.34
C LEU A 167 -57.24 -17.68 -31.37
N ASP A 168 -57.35 -19.01 -31.45
CA ASP A 168 -56.18 -19.90 -31.55
C ASP A 168 -55.36 -19.64 -32.82
N TYR A 169 -56.02 -19.46 -33.98
CA TYR A 169 -55.33 -19.12 -35.21
C TYR A 169 -54.74 -17.70 -35.20
N GLU A 170 -55.41 -16.72 -34.59
CA GLU A 170 -54.87 -15.36 -34.40
C GLU A 170 -53.61 -15.38 -33.52
N MET A 171 -53.61 -16.14 -32.42
CA MET A 171 -52.42 -16.33 -31.59
C MET A 171 -51.27 -17.02 -32.35
N LYS A 172 -51.58 -18.03 -33.18
CA LYS A 172 -50.58 -18.70 -34.02
C LYS A 172 -49.95 -17.75 -35.05
N ILE A 173 -50.75 -16.89 -35.66
CA ILE A 173 -50.24 -15.86 -36.58
C ILE A 173 -49.32 -14.88 -35.85
N GLU A 174 -49.72 -14.40 -34.67
CA GLU A 174 -48.87 -13.51 -33.86
C GLU A 174 -47.55 -14.18 -33.46
N ALA A 175 -47.58 -15.45 -33.07
CA ALA A 175 -46.39 -16.23 -32.74
C ALA A 175 -45.44 -16.37 -33.96
N LEU A 176 -45.97 -16.66 -35.14
CA LEU A 176 -45.20 -16.74 -36.38
C LEU A 176 -44.58 -15.40 -36.79
N LEU A 177 -45.29 -14.29 -36.60
CA LEU A 177 -44.74 -12.94 -36.85
C LEU A 177 -43.59 -12.60 -35.88
N LYS A 178 -43.71 -12.98 -34.60
CA LYS A 178 -42.62 -12.85 -33.62
C LYS A 178 -41.41 -13.72 -33.98
N GLU A 179 -41.65 -14.95 -34.42
CA GLU A 179 -40.61 -15.87 -34.89
C GLU A 179 -39.88 -15.33 -36.13
N GLN A 180 -40.62 -14.72 -37.07
CA GLN A 180 -40.07 -14.07 -38.25
C GLN A 180 -39.12 -12.92 -37.86
N GLN A 181 -39.57 -12.03 -36.97
CA GLN A 181 -38.76 -10.91 -36.49
C GLN A 181 -37.50 -11.40 -35.76
N SER A 182 -37.64 -12.37 -34.85
CA SER A 182 -36.53 -12.97 -34.12
C SER A 182 -35.50 -13.61 -35.06
N SER A 183 -35.96 -14.34 -36.07
CA SER A 183 -35.11 -14.96 -37.08
C SER A 183 -34.35 -13.92 -37.91
N GLN A 184 -34.99 -12.81 -38.29
CA GLN A 184 -34.34 -11.72 -39.00
C GLN A 184 -33.28 -11.01 -38.16
N ILE A 185 -33.55 -10.78 -36.87
CA ILE A 185 -32.56 -10.19 -35.94
C ILE A 185 -31.32 -11.10 -35.85
N ARG A 186 -31.53 -12.40 -35.67
CA ARG A 186 -30.44 -13.39 -35.59
C ARG A 186 -29.62 -13.46 -36.89
N LEU A 187 -30.25 -13.32 -38.05
CA LEU A 187 -29.54 -13.24 -39.33
C LEU A 187 -28.65 -12.00 -39.40
N ASN A 188 -29.15 -10.84 -38.98
CA ASN A 188 -28.34 -9.61 -38.94
C ASN A 188 -27.16 -9.74 -37.94
N GLU A 189 -27.34 -10.44 -36.83
CA GLU A 189 -26.23 -10.73 -35.90
C GLU A 189 -25.16 -11.64 -36.51
N ILE A 190 -25.56 -12.64 -37.31
CA ILE A 190 -24.61 -13.48 -38.06
C ILE A 190 -23.79 -12.64 -39.05
N GLU A 191 -24.42 -11.69 -39.74
CA GLU A 191 -23.72 -10.79 -40.67
C GLU A 191 -22.68 -9.93 -39.95
N LYS A 192 -23.03 -9.33 -38.81
CA LYS A 192 -22.08 -8.59 -37.96
C LYS A 192 -20.91 -9.45 -37.51
N ARG A 193 -21.14 -10.70 -37.10
CA ARG A 193 -20.06 -11.63 -36.74
C ARG A 193 -19.17 -11.96 -37.93
N SER A 194 -19.75 -12.09 -39.13
CA SER A 194 -19.00 -12.30 -40.36
C SER A 194 -18.05 -11.15 -40.69
N GLU A 195 -18.51 -9.90 -40.58
CA GLU A 195 -17.67 -8.71 -40.77
C GLU A 195 -16.49 -8.67 -39.80
N ILE A 196 -16.71 -9.02 -38.52
CA ILE A 196 -15.64 -9.11 -37.52
C ILE A 196 -14.59 -10.16 -37.92
N ARG A 197 -15.01 -11.34 -38.39
CA ARG A 197 -14.10 -12.39 -38.87
C ARG A 197 -13.27 -11.93 -40.07
N GLU A 198 -13.86 -11.17 -40.99
CA GLU A 198 -13.15 -10.61 -42.14
C GLU A 198 -12.05 -9.63 -41.71
N ILE A 199 -12.35 -8.75 -40.74
CA ILE A 199 -11.35 -7.86 -40.14
C ILE A 199 -10.22 -8.66 -39.48
N HIS A 200 -10.54 -9.73 -38.75
CA HIS A 200 -9.54 -10.61 -38.13
C HIS A 200 -8.64 -11.26 -39.19
N GLN A 201 -9.24 -11.78 -40.27
CA GLN A 201 -8.51 -12.38 -41.38
C GLN A 201 -7.58 -11.35 -42.05
N GLY A 202 -8.08 -10.16 -42.38
CA GLY A 202 -7.26 -9.10 -42.98
C GLY A 202 -6.03 -8.77 -42.13
N LYS A 203 -6.21 -8.62 -40.81
CA LYS A 203 -5.11 -8.37 -39.87
C LYS A 203 -4.09 -9.52 -39.82
N ARG A 204 -4.54 -10.79 -39.86
CA ARG A 204 -3.65 -11.96 -39.90
C ARG A 204 -2.86 -12.04 -41.20
N THR A 205 -3.50 -11.74 -42.33
CA THR A 205 -2.84 -11.74 -43.65
C THR A 205 -1.70 -10.73 -43.70
N LEU A 206 -1.92 -9.51 -43.18
CA LEU A 206 -0.88 -8.48 -43.08
C LEU A 206 0.31 -8.95 -42.24
N ARG A 207 0.06 -9.54 -41.06
CA ARG A 207 1.13 -10.09 -40.20
C ARG A 207 1.86 -11.26 -40.83
N THR A 208 1.15 -12.09 -41.59
CA THR A 208 1.74 -13.22 -42.33
C THR A 208 2.66 -12.72 -43.43
N GLN A 209 2.27 -11.68 -44.16
CA GLN A 209 3.10 -11.02 -45.17
C GLN A 209 4.36 -10.42 -44.54
N ALA A 210 4.23 -9.67 -43.45
CA ALA A 210 5.37 -9.13 -42.70
C ALA A 210 6.31 -10.23 -42.19
N SER A 211 5.76 -11.39 -41.80
CA SER A 211 6.55 -12.53 -41.33
C SER A 211 7.48 -13.11 -42.39
N ILE A 212 7.17 -12.95 -43.68
CA ILE A 212 8.06 -13.37 -44.78
C ILE A 212 9.32 -12.47 -44.80
N GLY A 213 9.13 -11.16 -44.65
CA GLY A 213 10.25 -10.19 -44.56
C GLY A 213 11.12 -10.44 -43.32
N TYR A 214 10.50 -10.63 -42.16
CA TYR A 214 11.23 -10.91 -40.92
C TYR A 214 12.06 -12.20 -40.98
N ARG A 215 11.52 -13.27 -41.59
CA ARG A 215 12.26 -14.55 -41.73
C ARG A 215 13.47 -14.47 -42.65
N THR A 216 13.47 -13.54 -43.61
CA THR A 216 14.54 -13.39 -44.59
C THR A 216 15.62 -12.41 -44.15
N THR A 217 15.22 -11.30 -43.53
CA THR A 217 16.13 -10.19 -43.17
C THR A 217 16.44 -10.14 -41.67
N GLY A 218 15.58 -10.69 -40.81
CA GLY A 218 15.63 -10.48 -39.37
C GLY A 218 15.09 -9.13 -38.91
N GLU A 219 14.58 -8.29 -39.83
CA GLU A 219 14.08 -6.95 -39.55
C GLU A 219 12.55 -6.88 -39.64
N GLY A 220 11.95 -5.81 -39.10
CA GLY A 220 10.49 -5.59 -39.21
C GLY A 220 9.63 -6.46 -38.29
N ILE A 221 10.19 -6.98 -37.18
CA ILE A 221 9.44 -7.80 -36.21
C ILE A 221 8.14 -7.13 -35.74
N GLU A 222 8.12 -5.80 -35.58
CA GLU A 222 6.95 -5.07 -35.08
C GLU A 222 5.71 -5.22 -35.96
N GLU A 223 5.88 -5.36 -37.28
CA GLU A 223 4.81 -5.53 -38.26
C GLU A 223 4.22 -6.94 -38.23
N THR A 224 4.97 -7.91 -37.71
CA THR A 224 4.51 -9.28 -37.51
C THR A 224 3.63 -9.44 -36.28
N LEU A 225 3.54 -8.43 -35.41
CA LEU A 225 2.91 -8.51 -34.09
C LEU A 225 1.61 -7.68 -34.01
N SER A 226 0.69 -8.11 -33.16
CA SER A 226 -0.43 -7.27 -32.73
C SER A 226 0.09 -6.09 -31.89
N THR A 227 -0.68 -5.00 -31.79
CA THR A 227 -0.31 -3.83 -30.98
C THR A 227 0.00 -4.21 -29.52
N LYS A 228 -0.78 -5.14 -28.96
CA LYS A 228 -0.57 -5.65 -27.59
C LYS A 228 0.78 -6.37 -27.47
N ASN A 229 1.07 -7.29 -28.38
CA ASN A 229 2.32 -8.07 -28.33
C ASN A 229 3.54 -7.21 -28.70
N ARG A 230 3.39 -6.19 -29.54
CA ARG A 230 4.41 -5.17 -29.80
C ARG A 230 4.78 -4.41 -28.53
N ASN A 231 3.78 -3.93 -27.78
CA ASN A 231 4.01 -3.22 -26.52
C ASN A 231 4.67 -4.12 -25.47
N LEU A 232 4.27 -5.40 -25.40
CA LEU A 232 4.91 -6.37 -24.51
C LEU A 232 6.37 -6.61 -24.90
N LEU A 233 6.66 -6.81 -26.19
CA LEU A 233 8.03 -6.98 -26.68
C LEU A 233 8.89 -5.75 -26.38
N ALA A 234 8.41 -4.55 -26.70
CA ALA A 234 9.13 -3.30 -26.43
C ALA A 234 9.45 -3.13 -24.94
N LYS A 235 8.48 -3.44 -24.07
CA LYS A 235 8.69 -3.43 -22.62
C LYS A 235 9.74 -4.46 -22.19
N SER A 236 9.63 -5.71 -22.64
CA SER A 236 10.60 -6.76 -22.30
C SER A 236 12.01 -6.44 -22.80
N ILE A 237 12.15 -5.89 -24.01
CA ILE A 237 13.44 -5.42 -24.53
C ILE A 237 13.99 -4.31 -23.62
N LYS A 238 13.18 -3.30 -23.30
CA LYS A 238 13.60 -2.19 -22.43
C LYS A 238 14.06 -2.68 -21.05
N ASP A 239 13.28 -3.56 -20.42
CA ASP A 239 13.60 -4.10 -19.09
C ASP A 239 14.92 -4.90 -19.12
N GLN A 240 15.12 -5.74 -20.14
CA GLN A 240 16.37 -6.49 -20.30
C GLN A 240 17.56 -5.59 -20.62
N ARG A 241 17.40 -4.56 -21.47
CA ARG A 241 18.45 -3.58 -21.76
C ARG A 241 18.88 -2.88 -20.48
N ASN A 242 17.93 -2.41 -19.67
CA ASN A 242 18.21 -1.77 -18.39
C ASN A 242 18.94 -2.71 -17.42
N ALA A 243 18.53 -3.98 -17.34
CA ALA A 243 19.21 -4.98 -16.50
C ALA A 243 20.64 -5.24 -16.95
N ILE A 244 20.87 -5.32 -18.27
CA ILE A 244 22.20 -5.51 -18.86
C ILE A 244 23.08 -4.28 -18.64
N GLU A 245 22.57 -3.06 -18.83
CA GLU A 245 23.31 -1.82 -18.56
C GLU A 245 23.69 -1.70 -17.08
N LYS A 246 22.76 -2.02 -16.19
CA LYS A 246 23.05 -2.06 -14.75
C LYS A 246 24.15 -3.07 -14.44
N LYS A 247 24.04 -4.30 -14.95
CA LYS A 247 25.06 -5.33 -14.72
C LYS A 247 26.42 -4.95 -15.31
N TYR A 248 26.45 -4.28 -16.45
CA TYR A 248 27.67 -3.75 -17.05
C TYR A 248 28.31 -2.68 -16.16
N ALA A 249 27.52 -1.71 -15.68
CA ALA A 249 27.98 -0.68 -14.76
C ALA A 249 28.52 -1.29 -13.46
N ASP A 250 27.79 -2.24 -12.86
CA ASP A 250 28.22 -2.97 -11.66
C ASP A 250 29.57 -3.68 -11.90
N LEU A 251 29.75 -4.36 -13.03
CA LEU A 251 31.00 -5.06 -13.36
C LEU A 251 32.17 -4.10 -13.60
N ILE A 252 31.93 -2.93 -14.19
CA ILE A 252 32.96 -1.89 -14.32
C ILE A 252 33.37 -1.37 -12.95
N GLN A 253 32.40 -1.03 -12.12
CA GLN A 253 32.64 -0.53 -10.76
C GLN A 253 33.39 -1.57 -9.92
N ASP A 254 32.97 -2.85 -9.96
CA ASP A 254 33.66 -3.95 -9.30
C ASP A 254 35.11 -4.05 -9.79
N SER A 255 35.32 -3.97 -11.12
CA SER A 255 36.66 -4.05 -11.72
C SER A 255 37.54 -2.87 -11.31
N GLU A 256 36.97 -1.69 -11.14
CA GLU A 256 37.67 -0.47 -10.71
C GLU A 256 38.13 -0.59 -9.26
N GLN A 257 37.21 -1.01 -8.37
CA GLN A 257 37.48 -1.15 -6.93
C GLN A 257 38.57 -2.17 -6.63
N ILE A 258 38.56 -3.30 -7.35
CA ILE A 258 39.53 -4.39 -7.09
C ILE A 258 40.79 -4.27 -7.96
N ASN A 259 40.86 -3.33 -8.91
CA ASN A 259 41.99 -3.16 -9.83
C ASN A 259 43.32 -3.03 -9.10
N PHE A 260 43.40 -2.04 -8.21
CA PHE A 260 44.63 -1.65 -7.55
C PHE A 260 45.14 -2.73 -6.57
N PRO A 261 44.31 -3.31 -5.67
CA PRO A 261 44.73 -4.41 -4.81
C PRO A 261 45.30 -5.61 -5.58
N TYR A 262 44.62 -6.05 -6.66
CA TYR A 262 45.09 -7.17 -7.49
C TYR A 262 46.37 -6.82 -8.25
N PHE A 263 46.53 -5.57 -8.69
CA PHE A 263 47.77 -5.10 -9.29
C PHE A 263 48.95 -5.22 -8.32
N LEU A 264 48.80 -4.80 -7.06
CA LEU A 264 49.86 -4.93 -6.05
C LEU A 264 50.24 -6.39 -5.79
N GLU A 265 49.27 -7.31 -5.80
CA GLU A 265 49.54 -8.75 -5.63
C GLU A 265 50.27 -9.37 -6.81
N GLU A 266 49.81 -9.12 -8.03
CA GLU A 266 50.44 -9.66 -9.24
C GLU A 266 51.80 -9.01 -9.50
N LEU A 267 51.97 -7.72 -9.18
CA LEU A 267 53.27 -7.06 -9.25
C LEU A 267 54.27 -7.69 -8.29
N LEU A 268 53.87 -8.01 -7.06
CA LEU A 268 54.74 -8.73 -6.12
C LEU A 268 55.17 -10.10 -6.66
N LYS A 269 54.26 -10.84 -7.32
CA LYS A 269 54.58 -12.12 -7.97
C LYS A 269 55.55 -11.93 -9.15
N TYR A 270 55.36 -10.87 -9.93
CA TYR A 270 56.21 -10.53 -11.06
C TYR A 270 57.65 -10.17 -10.60
N LEU A 271 57.79 -9.35 -9.56
CA LEU A 271 59.08 -8.96 -8.99
C LEU A 271 59.85 -10.16 -8.41
N ASN A 272 59.15 -11.16 -7.86
CA ASN A 272 59.76 -12.40 -7.36
C ASN A 272 60.04 -13.45 -8.46
N SER A 273 59.68 -13.17 -9.71
CA SER A 273 59.94 -14.07 -10.84
C SER A 273 61.31 -13.80 -11.46
N SER A 274 61.81 -14.71 -12.31
CA SER A 274 63.07 -14.52 -13.05
C SER A 274 62.95 -13.59 -14.28
N LYS A 275 61.81 -12.91 -14.44
CA LYS A 275 61.46 -12.12 -15.64
C LYS A 275 61.60 -10.59 -15.55
N PRO A 276 61.77 -9.92 -14.39
CA PRO A 276 61.81 -8.47 -14.36
C PRO A 276 63.12 -7.96 -14.98
N LYS A 277 63.02 -6.99 -15.90
CA LYS A 277 64.17 -6.23 -16.42
C LYS A 277 64.54 -5.10 -15.44
N LEU A 278 64.71 -5.44 -14.17
CA LEU A 278 65.01 -4.50 -13.07
C LEU A 278 66.27 -4.99 -12.35
N THR A 279 67.05 -4.06 -11.80
CA THR A 279 68.19 -4.37 -10.95
C THR A 279 67.73 -4.93 -9.60
N SER A 280 68.61 -5.68 -8.92
CA SER A 280 68.29 -6.24 -7.59
C SER A 280 67.90 -5.15 -6.57
N GLN A 281 68.50 -3.97 -6.68
CA GLN A 281 68.24 -2.83 -5.79
C GLN A 281 66.87 -2.21 -6.07
N GLU A 282 66.50 -2.06 -7.35
CA GLU A 282 65.17 -1.59 -7.74
C GLU A 282 64.07 -2.58 -7.31
N VAL A 283 64.33 -3.89 -7.44
CA VAL A 283 63.40 -4.92 -6.98
C VAL A 283 63.21 -4.86 -5.47
N GLU A 284 64.28 -4.69 -4.70
CA GLU A 284 64.22 -4.56 -3.23
C GLU A 284 63.48 -3.28 -2.80
N ALA A 285 63.77 -2.15 -3.45
CA ALA A 285 63.08 -0.88 -3.21
C ALA A 285 61.58 -1.00 -3.50
N LEU A 286 61.19 -1.52 -4.68
CA LEU A 286 59.78 -1.73 -5.04
C LEU A 286 59.08 -2.72 -4.09
N THR A 287 59.76 -3.78 -3.68
CA THR A 287 59.20 -4.74 -2.72
C THR A 287 58.93 -4.09 -1.36
N THR A 288 59.80 -3.19 -0.93
CA THR A 288 59.62 -2.44 0.33
C THR A 288 58.49 -1.43 0.22
N ILE A 289 58.41 -0.69 -0.90
CA ILE A 289 57.29 0.22 -1.22
C ILE A 289 55.97 -0.57 -1.23
N LEU A 290 55.90 -1.74 -1.89
CA LEU A 290 54.72 -2.59 -1.93
C LEU A 290 54.27 -3.04 -0.54
N LYS A 291 55.21 -3.44 0.33
CA LYS A 291 54.89 -3.83 1.72
C LYS A 291 54.28 -2.67 2.51
N LEU A 292 54.83 -1.47 2.36
CA LEU A 292 54.31 -0.27 3.02
C LEU A 292 52.94 0.15 2.47
N MET A 293 52.75 0.06 1.15
CA MET A 293 51.45 0.36 0.52
C MET A 293 50.36 -0.64 0.90
N LYS A 294 50.68 -1.93 1.05
CA LYS A 294 49.73 -2.90 1.60
C LYS A 294 49.29 -2.54 3.02
N LYS A 295 50.25 -2.19 3.90
CA LYS A 295 49.94 -1.72 5.26
C LYS A 295 49.10 -0.43 5.25
N HIS A 296 49.41 0.50 4.36
CA HIS A 296 48.63 1.73 4.18
C HIS A 296 47.17 1.42 3.84
N LEU A 297 46.92 0.55 2.85
CA LEU A 297 45.57 0.13 2.48
C LEU A 297 44.83 -0.59 3.61
N GLU A 298 45.52 -1.44 4.38
CA GLU A 298 44.95 -2.09 5.57
C GLU A 298 44.49 -1.05 6.60
N PHE A 299 45.30 -0.03 6.87
CA PHE A 299 44.95 1.04 7.79
C PHE A 299 43.84 1.96 7.26
N GLU A 300 43.80 2.26 5.95
CA GLU A 300 42.68 2.99 5.33
C GLU A 300 41.37 2.19 5.43
N HIS A 301 41.40 0.88 5.17
CA HIS A 301 40.22 0.02 5.33
C HIS A 301 39.73 -0.01 6.79
N GLN A 302 40.65 -0.11 7.76
CA GLN A 302 40.32 -0.03 9.18
C GLN A 302 39.70 1.34 9.53
N ALA A 303 40.22 2.43 8.98
CA ALA A 303 39.66 3.77 9.18
C ALA A 303 38.22 3.86 8.65
N ILE A 304 37.97 3.43 7.41
CA ILE A 304 36.63 3.44 6.80
C ILE A 304 35.64 2.57 7.61
N THR A 305 36.08 1.39 8.06
CA THR A 305 35.25 0.49 8.88
C THR A 305 34.93 1.10 10.26
N THR A 306 35.91 1.78 10.85
CA THR A 306 35.74 2.46 12.14
C THR A 306 34.82 3.67 12.00
N GLU A 307 34.95 4.43 10.92
CA GLU A 307 34.11 5.59 10.60
C GLU A 307 32.64 5.20 10.39
N SER A 308 32.38 4.13 9.63
CA SER A 308 31.01 3.62 9.44
C SER A 308 30.40 3.13 10.75
N SER A 309 31.16 2.39 11.56
CA SER A 309 30.76 1.96 12.91
C SER A 309 30.44 3.16 13.81
N LEU A 310 31.25 4.22 13.74
CA LEU A 310 31.07 5.45 14.49
C LEU A 310 29.81 6.20 14.05
N LYS A 311 29.51 6.27 12.75
CA LYS A 311 28.26 6.87 12.24
C LYS A 311 27.04 6.14 12.77
N ILE A 312 27.02 4.81 12.70
CA ILE A 312 25.95 3.96 13.25
C ILE A 312 25.80 4.22 14.76
N LYS A 313 26.92 4.28 15.49
CA LYS A 313 26.91 4.52 16.93
C LYS A 313 26.36 5.90 17.29
N ARG A 314 26.76 6.95 16.57
CA ARG A 314 26.23 8.31 16.75
C ARG A 314 24.71 8.35 16.54
N GLN A 315 24.23 7.72 15.47
CA GLN A 315 22.80 7.64 15.19
C GLN A 315 22.06 6.89 16.30
N PHE A 316 22.61 5.77 16.79
CA PHE A 316 22.02 5.00 17.87
C PHE A 316 21.95 5.77 19.20
N ILE A 317 22.99 6.52 19.55
CA ILE A 317 22.97 7.41 20.72
C ILE A 317 21.89 8.48 20.56
N SER A 318 21.80 9.12 19.39
CA SER A 318 20.76 10.12 19.11
C SER A 318 19.34 9.56 19.27
N THR A 319 19.06 8.35 18.76
CA THR A 319 17.74 7.72 18.95
C THR A 319 17.45 7.39 20.41
N GLN A 320 18.45 6.99 21.21
CA GLN A 320 18.26 6.80 22.64
C GLN A 320 18.01 8.11 23.40
N ILE A 321 18.69 9.20 23.04
CA ILE A 321 18.47 10.53 23.63
C ILE A 321 17.04 11.02 23.35
N THR A 322 16.56 10.88 22.11
CA THR A 322 15.17 11.25 21.77
C THR A 322 14.15 10.39 22.53
N LYS A 323 14.39 9.08 22.65
CA LYS A 323 13.58 8.18 23.47
C LYS A 323 13.57 8.62 24.94
N LEU A 324 14.72 9.00 25.48
CA LEU A 324 14.83 9.49 26.86
C LEU A 324 14.05 10.79 27.05
N ALA A 325 14.15 11.74 26.12
CA ALA A 325 13.35 12.96 26.15
C ALA A 325 11.83 12.67 26.14
N GLY A 326 11.38 11.71 25.33
CA GLY A 326 9.99 11.27 25.31
C GLY A 326 9.54 10.57 26.60
N LEU A 327 10.42 9.80 27.25
CA LEU A 327 10.13 9.21 28.56
C LEU A 327 10.06 10.27 29.65
N ASN A 328 10.93 11.29 29.61
CA ASN A 328 10.91 12.41 30.54
C ASN A 328 9.64 13.27 30.39
N SER A 329 9.22 13.56 29.16
CA SER A 329 7.96 14.29 28.93
C SER A 329 6.75 13.48 29.40
N LYS A 330 6.74 12.16 29.16
CA LYS A 330 5.71 11.25 29.68
C LYS A 330 5.70 11.23 31.21
N LEU A 331 6.88 11.16 31.84
CA LEU A 331 7.02 11.21 33.29
C LEU A 331 6.43 12.52 33.85
N LYS A 332 6.76 13.66 33.25
CA LYS A 332 6.19 14.96 33.62
C LYS A 332 4.66 14.98 33.50
N SER A 333 4.12 14.49 32.38
CA SER A 333 2.67 14.44 32.17
C SER A 333 1.95 13.55 33.20
N LEU A 334 2.56 12.43 33.60
CA LEU A 334 2.02 11.54 34.62
C LEU A 334 2.10 12.16 36.02
N GLN A 335 3.19 12.87 36.33
CA GLN A 335 3.35 13.63 37.57
C GLN A 335 2.27 14.70 37.73
N GLU A 336 1.87 15.36 36.64
CA GLU A 336 0.79 16.37 36.64
C GLU A 336 -0.62 15.75 36.67
N SER A 337 -0.81 14.57 36.07
CA SER A 337 -2.12 13.92 35.94
C SER A 337 -2.72 13.45 37.26
N ASN A 338 -1.91 12.89 38.17
CA ASN A 338 -2.41 12.35 39.45
C ASN A 338 -2.96 13.44 40.40
N PRO A 339 -2.28 14.58 40.61
CA PRO A 339 -2.84 15.72 41.33
C PRO A 339 -4.16 16.24 40.72
N ASN A 340 -4.25 16.31 39.40
CA ASN A 340 -5.46 16.76 38.71
C ASN A 340 -6.64 15.81 38.93
N LEU A 341 -6.42 14.50 38.80
CA LEU A 341 -7.43 13.48 39.10
C LEU A 341 -7.85 13.49 40.57
N LYS A 342 -6.90 13.72 41.50
CA LYS A 342 -7.19 13.87 42.93
C LYS A 342 -8.08 15.09 43.20
N SER A 343 -7.76 16.23 42.59
CA SER A 343 -8.59 17.45 42.71
C SER A 343 -9.99 17.25 42.11
N ALA A 344 -10.08 16.59 40.94
CA ALA A 344 -11.37 16.26 40.33
C ALA A 344 -12.21 15.34 41.22
N ASN A 345 -11.60 14.31 41.83
CA ASN A 345 -12.27 13.43 42.78
C ASN A 345 -12.76 14.17 44.03
N GLN A 346 -11.97 15.11 44.56
CA GLN A 346 -12.39 15.97 45.68
C GLN A 346 -13.60 16.83 45.31
N LYS A 347 -13.61 17.42 44.12
CA LYS A 347 -14.75 18.22 43.62
C LYS A 347 -16.01 17.36 43.44
N LEU A 348 -15.88 16.17 42.86
CA LEU A 348 -16.99 15.23 42.71
C LEU A 348 -17.51 14.73 44.06
N ALA A 349 -16.63 14.48 45.04
CA ALA A 349 -17.01 14.10 46.39
C ALA A 349 -17.78 15.22 47.11
N ALA A 350 -17.32 16.47 47.00
CA ALA A 350 -18.04 17.63 47.53
C ALA A 350 -19.43 17.80 46.87
N LYS A 351 -19.50 17.65 45.54
CA LYS A 351 -20.76 17.70 44.80
C LYS A 351 -21.71 16.57 45.19
N ASN A 352 -21.20 15.35 45.45
CA ASN A 352 -22.02 14.24 45.94
C ASN A 352 -22.59 14.51 47.32
N LEU A 353 -21.86 15.20 48.20
CA LEU A 353 -22.36 15.63 49.50
C LEU A 353 -23.54 16.60 49.32
N GLU A 354 -23.39 17.61 48.46
CA GLU A 354 -24.45 18.59 48.17
C GLU A 354 -25.69 17.94 47.53
N LEU A 355 -25.49 17.06 46.55
CA LEU A 355 -26.56 16.29 45.91
C LEU A 355 -27.27 15.37 46.90
N SER A 356 -26.55 14.78 47.85
CA SER A 356 -27.13 13.92 48.91
C SER A 356 -28.02 14.71 49.86
N ILE A 357 -27.59 15.92 50.26
CA ILE A 357 -28.42 16.83 51.06
C ILE A 357 -29.68 17.21 50.28
N SER A 358 -29.53 17.57 49.00
CA SER A 358 -30.65 17.95 48.12
C SER A 358 -31.62 16.79 47.88
N LEU A 359 -31.10 15.58 47.67
CA LEU A 359 -31.88 14.35 47.54
C LEU A 359 -32.69 14.08 48.80
N ALA A 360 -32.08 14.16 50.00
CA ALA A 360 -32.78 13.97 51.25
C ALA A 360 -33.91 14.99 51.44
N ASN A 361 -33.67 16.26 51.06
CA ASN A 361 -34.69 17.30 51.07
C ASN A 361 -35.84 17.02 50.08
N TYR A 362 -35.53 16.58 48.86
CA TYR A 362 -36.55 16.25 47.86
C TYR A 362 -37.36 15.00 48.23
N ILE A 363 -36.74 13.97 48.81
CA ILE A 363 -37.43 12.80 49.36
C ILE A 363 -38.37 13.24 50.48
N LYS A 364 -37.89 14.05 51.43
CA LYS A 364 -38.71 14.57 52.53
C LYS A 364 -39.90 15.39 52.03
N LEU A 365 -39.70 16.26 51.04
CA LEU A 365 -40.78 17.05 50.41
C LEU A 365 -41.76 16.16 49.65
N ARG A 366 -41.26 15.19 48.88
CA ARG A 366 -42.06 14.19 48.18
C ARG A 366 -42.92 13.42 49.16
N ASP A 367 -42.37 12.90 50.26
CA ASP A 367 -43.12 12.08 51.23
C ASP A 367 -44.15 12.93 51.98
N ARG A 368 -43.79 14.19 52.31
CA ARG A 368 -44.71 15.16 52.92
C ARG A 368 -45.90 15.51 52.02
N LEU A 369 -45.72 15.53 50.70
CA LEU A 369 -46.77 15.85 49.73
C LEU A 369 -47.50 14.61 49.20
N GLY A 370 -46.82 13.47 49.09
CA GLY A 370 -47.31 12.24 48.49
C GLY A 370 -48.34 11.52 49.33
N ASN A 371 -48.13 11.43 50.65
CA ASN A 371 -49.10 10.83 51.57
C ASN A 371 -50.44 11.61 51.58
N PRO A 372 -50.46 12.95 51.74
CA PRO A 372 -51.70 13.70 51.59
C PRO A 372 -52.21 13.73 50.15
N ALA A 373 -51.37 13.65 49.12
CA ALA A 373 -51.85 13.51 47.74
C ALA A 373 -52.66 12.23 47.55
N LEU A 374 -52.18 11.08 48.07
CA LEU A 374 -52.91 9.82 48.00
C LEU A 374 -54.24 9.89 48.75
N LEU A 375 -54.25 10.50 49.95
CA LEU A 375 -55.48 10.72 50.70
C LEU A 375 -56.44 11.66 49.97
N LEU A 376 -55.94 12.77 49.40
CA LEU A 376 -56.74 13.71 48.63
C LEU A 376 -57.28 13.06 47.35
N VAL A 377 -56.52 12.18 46.69
CA VAL A 377 -56.99 11.41 45.53
C VAL A 377 -58.14 10.49 45.96
N ALA A 378 -57.97 9.72 47.04
CA ALA A 378 -59.03 8.88 47.58
C ALA A 378 -60.27 9.69 47.99
N LEU A 379 -60.08 10.85 48.62
CA LEU A 379 -61.16 11.76 49.00
C LEU A 379 -61.85 12.36 47.77
N THR A 380 -61.09 12.76 46.75
CA THR A 380 -61.64 13.30 45.49
C THR A 380 -62.49 12.25 44.80
N PHE A 381 -62.02 11.00 44.72
CA PHE A 381 -62.83 9.90 44.20
C PHE A 381 -64.09 9.66 45.05
N ALA A 382 -63.99 9.66 46.37
CA ALA A 382 -65.14 9.48 47.26
C ALA A 382 -66.20 10.58 47.09
N PHE A 383 -65.78 11.85 46.96
CA PHE A 383 -66.69 12.98 46.74
C PHE A 383 -67.20 13.08 45.30
N CYS A 384 -66.51 12.49 44.32
CA CYS A 384 -67.01 12.34 42.96
C CYS A 384 -68.11 11.26 42.85
N ILE A 385 -68.21 10.30 43.78
CA ILE A 385 -69.23 9.23 43.72
C ILE A 385 -70.67 9.79 43.67
N PRO A 386 -71.09 10.71 44.57
CA PRO A 386 -72.41 11.36 44.45
C PRO A 386 -72.62 12.12 43.14
N LEU A 387 -71.58 12.80 42.64
CA LEU A 387 -71.65 13.52 41.36
C LEU A 387 -71.81 12.57 40.17
N ILE A 388 -71.10 11.44 40.17
CA ILE A 388 -71.20 10.42 39.12
C ILE A 388 -72.56 9.73 39.19
N LEU A 389 -73.05 9.38 40.38
CA LEU A 389 -74.37 8.75 40.58
C LEU A 389 -75.55 9.66 40.22
N THR A 390 -75.38 10.98 40.37
CA THR A 390 -76.38 11.97 39.92
C THR A 390 -76.34 12.16 38.40
N VAL A 391 -75.15 12.24 37.77
CA VAL A 391 -75.01 12.34 36.31
C VAL A 391 -75.42 11.05 35.59
N SER A 392 -75.19 9.87 36.18
CA SER A 392 -75.59 8.58 35.62
C SER A 392 -77.07 8.26 35.78
N GLY A 393 -77.86 9.16 36.40
CA GLY A 393 -79.31 9.03 36.54
C GLY A 393 -79.77 8.01 37.59
N VAL A 394 -78.85 7.48 38.40
CA VAL A 394 -79.17 6.50 39.46
C VAL A 394 -79.85 7.19 40.65
N ILE A 395 -79.51 8.44 40.93
CA ILE A 395 -80.19 9.28 41.93
C ILE A 395 -81.07 10.29 41.18
N PRO A 396 -82.42 10.23 41.27
CA PRO A 396 -83.31 11.13 40.56
C PRO A 396 -83.17 12.56 41.10
N PHE A 397 -82.58 13.44 40.29
CA PHE A 397 -82.36 14.85 40.63
C PHE A 397 -83.51 15.70 40.08
N PHE A 398 -84.43 16.10 40.96
CA PHE A 398 -85.48 17.07 40.64
C PHE A 398 -84.83 18.42 40.36
N ILE A 399 -85.20 19.04 39.24
CA ILE A 399 -84.67 20.31 38.73
C ILE A 399 -84.87 21.42 39.78
N GLY A 400 -83.87 21.57 40.64
CA GLY A 400 -83.71 22.68 41.57
C GLY A 400 -82.65 23.66 41.06
N PRO A 401 -82.67 24.93 41.53
CA PRO A 401 -81.89 26.03 40.95
C PRO A 401 -80.38 25.76 40.98
N ALA A 402 -79.64 26.40 40.05
CA ALA A 402 -78.18 26.26 39.83
C ALA A 402 -77.32 26.30 41.12
N LEU A 403 -77.81 26.93 42.20
CA LEU A 403 -77.20 26.95 43.53
C LEU A 403 -77.04 25.56 44.17
N LEU A 404 -77.95 24.61 43.91
CA LEU A 404 -77.83 23.23 44.41
C LEU A 404 -76.79 22.42 43.61
N TYR A 405 -76.65 22.69 42.31
CA TYR A 405 -75.59 22.08 41.49
C TYR A 405 -74.21 22.55 41.94
N SER A 406 -74.05 23.83 42.27
CA SER A 406 -72.80 24.34 42.87
C SER A 406 -72.49 23.69 44.22
N LEU A 407 -73.50 23.34 45.04
CA LEU A 407 -73.27 22.69 46.33
C LEU A 407 -72.73 21.24 46.18
N VAL A 408 -73.14 20.54 45.12
CA VAL A 408 -72.69 19.17 44.82
C VAL A 408 -71.39 19.15 43.98
N SER A 409 -71.18 20.15 43.11
CA SER A 409 -70.07 20.19 42.15
C SER A 409 -68.82 20.93 42.64
N ILE A 410 -68.96 21.99 43.47
CA ILE A 410 -67.81 22.77 43.97
C ILE A 410 -66.86 21.93 44.84
N PRO A 411 -67.33 21.12 45.81
CA PRO A 411 -66.40 20.35 46.65
C PRO A 411 -65.55 19.34 45.85
N PRO A 412 -66.11 18.53 44.93
CA PRO A 412 -65.32 17.67 44.05
C PRO A 412 -64.35 18.45 43.16
N ALA A 413 -64.76 19.58 42.57
CA ALA A 413 -63.91 20.38 41.70
C ALA A 413 -62.74 21.03 42.45
N ALA A 414 -62.98 21.57 43.64
CA ALA A 414 -61.93 22.14 44.49
C ALA A 414 -60.93 21.08 44.96
N LEU A 415 -61.42 19.90 45.35
CA LEU A 415 -60.58 18.75 45.70
C LEU A 415 -59.77 18.24 44.49
N PHE A 416 -60.35 18.25 43.29
CA PHE A 416 -59.66 17.88 42.06
C PHE A 416 -58.51 18.86 41.72
N ILE A 417 -58.72 20.16 41.86
CA ILE A 417 -57.65 21.15 41.62
C ILE A 417 -56.54 21.00 42.67
N ALA A 418 -56.91 20.79 43.94
CA ALA A 418 -55.95 20.57 45.02
C ALA A 418 -55.14 19.27 44.82
N THR A 419 -55.78 18.17 44.42
CA THR A 419 -55.10 16.91 44.09
C THR A 419 -54.15 17.06 42.93
N LEU A 420 -54.57 17.74 41.86
CA LEU A 420 -53.72 17.98 40.69
C LEU A 420 -52.47 18.78 41.09
N GLY A 421 -52.64 19.87 41.86
CA GLY A 421 -51.53 20.70 42.31
C GLY A 421 -50.53 19.96 43.20
N VAL A 422 -51.02 19.23 44.22
CA VAL A 422 -50.16 18.45 45.13
C VAL A 422 -49.53 17.25 44.40
N GLY A 423 -50.28 16.60 43.49
CA GLY A 423 -49.80 15.47 42.70
C GLY A 423 -48.67 15.84 41.74
N ILE A 424 -48.81 16.96 41.02
CA ILE A 424 -47.73 17.49 40.15
C ILE A 424 -46.49 17.83 40.99
N ALA A 425 -46.67 18.51 42.13
CA ALA A 425 -45.55 18.85 43.02
C ALA A 425 -44.82 17.61 43.53
N ALA A 426 -45.55 16.58 43.98
CA ALA A 426 -44.97 15.31 44.44
C ALA A 426 -44.21 14.59 43.31
N LEU A 427 -44.73 14.59 42.09
CA LEU A 427 -44.08 14.00 40.92
C LEU A 427 -42.79 14.75 40.56
N VAL A 428 -42.81 16.08 40.56
CA VAL A 428 -41.61 16.90 40.30
C VAL A 428 -40.51 16.63 41.32
N TYR A 429 -40.83 16.56 42.61
CA TYR A 429 -39.84 16.24 43.64
C TYR A 429 -39.35 14.78 43.54
N SER A 430 -40.19 13.84 43.09
CA SER A 430 -39.76 12.47 42.80
C SER A 430 -38.74 12.42 41.65
N ILE A 431 -38.99 13.12 40.55
CA ILE A 431 -38.05 13.21 39.42
C ILE A 431 -36.74 13.87 39.86
N LYS A 432 -36.79 14.98 40.60
CA LYS A 432 -35.58 15.65 41.12
C LYS A 432 -34.77 14.75 42.06
N ALA A 433 -35.44 13.98 42.92
CA ALA A 433 -34.76 13.01 43.77
C ALA A 433 -34.07 11.90 42.95
N HIS A 434 -34.74 11.39 41.92
CA HIS A 434 -34.18 10.38 41.02
C HIS A 434 -32.99 10.92 40.19
N MET A 435 -33.08 12.16 39.68
CA MET A 435 -31.98 12.80 38.96
C MET A 435 -30.75 12.96 39.86
N ASN A 436 -30.93 13.43 41.09
CA ASN A 436 -29.83 13.55 42.05
C ASN A 436 -29.21 12.19 42.40
N ASP A 437 -30.02 11.14 42.60
CA ASP A 437 -29.53 9.78 42.88
C ASP A 437 -28.71 9.22 41.70
N SER A 438 -29.20 9.42 40.48
CA SER A 438 -28.50 9.03 39.25
C SER A 438 -27.18 9.78 39.07
N GLU A 439 -27.16 11.08 39.36
CA GLU A 439 -25.94 11.89 39.28
C GLU A 439 -24.92 11.49 40.35
N ILE A 440 -25.35 11.19 41.59
CA ILE A 440 -24.49 10.65 42.65
C ILE A 440 -23.84 9.34 42.21
N LYS A 441 -24.64 8.39 41.67
CA LYS A 441 -24.12 7.10 41.17
C LYS A 441 -23.09 7.30 40.05
N THR A 442 -23.36 8.21 39.11
CA THR A 442 -22.45 8.52 38.00
C THR A 442 -21.15 9.14 38.50
N ASN A 443 -21.22 10.07 39.45
CA ASN A 443 -20.05 10.68 40.07
C ASN A 443 -19.22 9.65 40.87
N LEU A 444 -19.87 8.74 41.59
CA LEU A 444 -19.17 7.65 42.31
C LEU A 444 -18.41 6.72 41.36
N LEU A 445 -19.04 6.31 40.26
CA LEU A 445 -18.38 5.52 39.21
C LEU A 445 -17.18 6.29 38.62
N THR A 446 -17.33 7.59 38.40
CA THR A 446 -16.24 8.45 37.89
C THR A 446 -15.08 8.53 38.89
N ILE A 447 -15.36 8.68 40.18
CA ILE A 447 -14.34 8.68 41.25
C ILE A 447 -13.60 7.33 41.29
N GLU A 448 -14.33 6.21 41.19
CA GLU A 448 -13.73 4.87 41.17
C GLU A 448 -12.82 4.68 39.95
N MET A 449 -13.28 5.06 38.76
CA MET A 449 -12.47 5.02 37.53
C MET A 449 -11.21 5.89 37.67
N ASN A 450 -11.35 7.13 38.15
CA ASN A 450 -10.22 8.03 38.38
C ASN A 450 -9.22 7.44 39.38
N SER A 451 -9.69 6.81 40.47
CA SER A 451 -8.85 6.14 41.46
C SER A 451 -8.05 4.98 40.84
N LYS A 452 -8.70 4.15 40.02
CA LYS A 452 -8.02 3.08 39.25
C LYS A 452 -6.98 3.66 38.28
N HIS A 453 -7.30 4.76 37.61
CA HIS A 453 -6.35 5.46 36.74
C HIS A 453 -5.15 6.00 37.51
N MET A 454 -5.36 6.61 38.68
CA MET A 454 -4.27 7.08 39.55
C MET A 454 -3.35 5.94 39.99
N GLY A 455 -3.90 4.79 40.40
CA GLY A 455 -3.12 3.63 40.79
C GLY A 455 -2.24 3.06 39.65
N ARG A 456 -2.79 3.00 38.42
CA ARG A 456 -2.00 2.63 37.23
C ARG A 456 -0.92 3.66 36.92
N ASN A 457 -1.25 4.95 36.96
CA ASN A 457 -0.30 6.03 36.73
C ASN A 457 0.85 6.01 37.75
N GLU A 458 0.58 5.70 39.00
CA GLU A 458 1.60 5.60 40.07
C GLU A 458 2.57 4.43 39.84
N GLN A 459 2.06 3.27 39.43
CA GLN A 459 2.90 2.15 39.02
C GLN A 459 3.78 2.50 37.81
N HIS A 460 3.20 3.17 36.81
CA HIS A 460 3.94 3.63 35.63
C HIS A 460 5.00 4.68 35.98
N LEU A 461 4.68 5.63 36.85
CA LEU A 461 5.59 6.66 37.34
C LEU A 461 6.78 6.00 38.03
N LYS A 462 6.53 5.11 39.00
CA LYS A 462 7.59 4.38 39.71
C LYS A 462 8.49 3.60 38.76
N THR A 463 7.91 2.91 37.78
CA THR A 463 8.67 2.12 36.79
C THR A 463 9.51 2.99 35.84
N LEU A 464 8.97 4.13 35.42
CA LEU A 464 9.66 5.08 34.56
C LEU A 464 10.84 5.74 35.31
N GLU A 465 10.59 6.21 36.52
CA GLU A 465 11.53 6.98 37.33
C GLU A 465 12.67 6.12 37.88
N THR A 466 12.37 4.93 38.41
CA THR A 466 13.37 4.14 39.15
C THR A 466 14.09 3.10 38.29
N VAL A 467 13.50 2.67 37.17
CA VAL A 467 14.07 1.60 36.33
C VAL A 467 14.36 2.08 34.92
N THR A 468 13.34 2.56 34.21
CA THR A 468 13.42 2.73 32.75
C THR A 468 14.34 3.88 32.35
N ILE A 469 14.16 5.07 32.94
CA ILE A 469 14.98 6.25 32.62
C ILE A 469 16.44 6.06 33.11
N PRO A 470 16.71 5.59 34.34
CA PRO A 470 18.08 5.33 34.79
C PRO A 470 18.80 4.28 33.95
N SER A 471 18.11 3.18 33.59
CA SER A 471 18.68 2.13 32.73
C SER A 471 19.05 2.67 31.36
N LEU A 472 18.17 3.47 30.74
CA LEU A 472 18.44 4.10 29.45
C LEU A 472 19.59 5.10 29.54
N ASN A 473 19.67 5.91 30.60
CA ASN A 473 20.79 6.83 30.85
C ASN A 473 22.13 6.08 30.98
N ALA A 474 22.17 4.97 31.71
CA ALA A 474 23.37 4.16 31.87
C ALA A 474 23.82 3.56 30.52
N GLN A 475 22.85 3.13 29.70
CA GLN A 475 23.12 2.61 28.36
C GLN A 475 23.67 3.70 27.42
N ILE A 476 23.09 4.91 27.43
CA ILE A 476 23.60 6.06 26.67
C ILE A 476 25.05 6.35 27.04
N LYS A 477 25.38 6.44 28.34
CA LYS A 477 26.76 6.69 28.79
C LYS A 477 27.74 5.61 28.33
N LYS A 478 27.34 4.34 28.44
CA LYS A 478 28.15 3.21 27.94
C LYS A 478 28.40 3.33 26.43
N ASP A 479 27.37 3.74 25.69
CA ASP A 479 27.45 3.91 24.25
C ASP A 479 28.30 5.12 23.84
N GLU A 480 28.29 6.20 24.62
CA GLU A 480 29.17 7.37 24.46
C GLU A 480 30.64 7.02 24.68
N ILE A 481 30.97 6.26 25.73
CA ILE A 481 32.35 5.78 25.95
C ILE A 481 32.83 4.94 24.77
N ALA A 482 31.97 4.06 24.26
CA ALA A 482 32.29 3.26 23.08
C ALA A 482 32.48 4.12 21.81
N ARG A 483 31.69 5.17 21.63
CA ARG A 483 31.88 6.16 20.56
C ARG A 483 33.24 6.84 20.67
N ASP A 484 33.65 7.25 21.87
CA ASP A 484 34.92 7.95 22.07
C ASP A 484 36.12 7.04 21.81
N ASN A 485 36.02 5.76 22.18
CA ASN A 485 37.01 4.75 21.80
C ASN A 485 37.11 4.56 20.27
N LEU A 486 35.97 4.59 19.55
CA LEU A 486 35.98 4.55 18.08
C LEU A 486 36.64 5.80 17.47
N ILE A 487 36.44 6.98 18.06
CA ILE A 487 37.10 8.22 17.62
C ILE A 487 38.62 8.10 17.74
N LEU A 488 39.11 7.60 18.88
CA LEU A 488 40.54 7.39 19.10
C LEU A 488 41.13 6.35 18.13
N SER A 489 40.41 5.24 17.91
CA SER A 489 40.81 4.21 16.95
C SER A 489 40.89 4.75 15.53
N LEU A 490 39.90 5.56 15.11
CA LEU A 490 39.88 6.19 13.78
C LEU A 490 41.11 7.08 13.57
N LYS A 491 41.40 7.96 14.52
CA LYS A 491 42.57 8.85 14.47
C LYS A 491 43.88 8.07 14.42
N SER A 492 43.99 6.98 15.20
CA SER A 492 45.15 6.09 15.20
C SER A 492 45.36 5.43 13.82
N SER A 493 44.31 4.85 13.24
CA SER A 493 44.38 4.21 11.91
C SER A 493 44.73 5.23 10.82
N GLN A 494 44.14 6.43 10.82
CA GLN A 494 44.48 7.48 9.85
C GLN A 494 45.94 7.93 9.96
N THR A 495 46.45 8.10 11.18
CA THR A 495 47.85 8.50 11.41
C THR A 495 48.83 7.43 10.91
N LYS A 496 48.55 6.15 11.22
CA LYS A 496 49.36 5.02 10.75
C LYS A 496 49.32 4.86 9.23
N ALA A 497 48.16 5.07 8.61
CA ALA A 497 48.01 5.07 7.16
C ALA A 497 48.90 6.16 6.52
N LEU A 498 48.85 7.40 7.03
CA LEU A 498 49.65 8.51 6.53
C LEU A 498 51.15 8.25 6.69
N GLN A 499 51.58 7.74 7.85
CA GLN A 499 52.98 7.41 8.10
C GLN A 499 53.50 6.35 7.12
N ALA A 500 52.74 5.27 6.90
CA ALA A 500 53.12 4.21 5.96
C ALA A 500 53.24 4.73 4.51
N PHE A 501 52.34 5.63 4.11
CA PHE A 501 52.36 6.25 2.78
C PHE A 501 53.57 7.17 2.59
N ASN A 502 53.87 8.03 3.57
CA ASN A 502 55.02 8.92 3.51
C ASN A 502 56.34 8.14 3.45
N GLN A 503 56.47 7.08 4.25
CA GLN A 503 57.63 6.18 4.18
C GLN A 503 57.76 5.51 2.80
N ALA A 504 56.64 5.11 2.17
CA ALA A 504 56.67 4.52 0.84
C ALA A 504 57.14 5.51 -0.25
N LYS A 505 56.82 6.80 -0.09
CA LYS A 505 57.20 7.86 -1.04
C LYS A 505 58.71 8.13 -1.02
N GLU A 506 59.33 8.07 0.16
CA GLU A 506 60.73 8.41 0.39
C GLU A 506 61.74 7.32 -0.04
N ILE A 507 61.28 6.11 -0.34
CA ILE A 507 62.17 5.01 -0.76
C ILE A 507 62.67 5.25 -2.20
N GLU A 508 64.00 5.28 -2.36
CA GLU A 508 64.71 5.29 -3.64
C GLU A 508 65.74 4.14 -3.68
N PRO A 509 66.11 3.63 -4.88
CA PRO A 509 67.13 2.59 -5.00
C PRO A 509 68.49 3.16 -4.60
N VAL A 510 69.23 2.41 -3.78
CA VAL A 510 70.54 2.83 -3.26
C VAL A 510 71.55 2.85 -4.40
N ALA A 511 71.83 4.02 -4.97
CA ALA A 511 72.94 4.19 -5.88
C ALA A 511 74.26 3.98 -5.11
N PHE A 512 74.97 2.89 -5.36
CA PHE A 512 76.36 2.78 -4.92
C PHE A 512 77.18 3.79 -5.73
N SER A 513 77.34 4.99 -5.18
CA SER A 513 78.47 5.83 -5.55
C SER A 513 79.70 5.19 -4.93
N GLU A 514 80.62 4.70 -5.76
CA GLU A 514 81.94 4.22 -5.35
C GLU A 514 82.70 5.37 -4.66
N SER A 515 82.51 5.57 -3.36
CA SER A 515 83.38 6.42 -2.55
C SER A 515 84.53 5.57 -1.99
N SER A 516 85.66 5.69 -2.67
CA SER A 516 86.98 5.19 -2.27
C SER A 516 87.35 5.73 -0.88
N ILE A 517 87.31 4.89 0.14
CA ILE A 517 87.82 5.19 1.49
C ILE A 517 89.20 4.54 1.63
N LEU A 518 90.24 5.34 1.38
CA LEU A 518 91.60 5.09 1.81
C LEU A 518 92.30 6.45 1.90
N ASP A 519 92.24 7.07 3.07
CA ASP A 519 93.48 7.62 3.63
C ASP A 519 93.39 7.81 5.15
N THR A 520 94.39 7.24 5.80
CA THR A 520 94.59 7.14 7.23
C THR A 520 95.60 8.21 7.63
N LYS A 521 95.28 9.11 8.57
CA LYS A 521 96.25 9.65 9.55
C LYS A 521 95.58 10.46 10.67
N VAL A 522 96.05 10.16 11.88
CA VAL A 522 95.72 10.71 13.21
C VAL A 522 97.09 10.94 13.90
N PRO A 523 97.29 11.70 15.01
CA PRO A 523 96.82 13.03 15.49
C PRO A 523 98.03 14.00 15.73
N ALA A 524 97.93 15.28 16.15
CA ALA A 524 97.67 15.83 17.50
C ALA A 524 98.13 17.34 17.55
N PRO A 525 98.20 18.06 18.71
CA PRO A 525 97.18 18.98 19.26
C PRO A 525 97.70 20.41 19.58
N LYS A 526 96.84 21.33 20.08
CA LYS A 526 97.13 22.48 21.00
C LYS A 526 95.82 23.23 21.31
N GLU A 527 95.32 23.16 22.55
CA GLU A 527 95.46 24.13 23.67
C GLU A 527 94.77 25.49 23.42
N THR A 528 93.62 25.79 24.04
CA THR A 528 93.33 26.31 25.41
C THR A 528 93.20 27.84 25.46
N LYS A 529 92.01 28.33 25.82
CA LYS A 529 91.66 29.38 26.82
C LYS A 529 90.30 30.00 26.44
N GLN A 530 89.19 29.83 27.18
CA GLN A 530 88.87 30.08 28.60
C GLN A 530 88.40 31.53 28.85
N ASP A 531 87.33 31.63 29.68
CA ASP A 531 86.68 32.79 30.35
C ASP A 531 85.31 33.20 29.74
N SER A 532 84.17 32.79 30.35
CA SER A 532 83.49 33.28 31.59
C SER A 532 82.63 34.52 31.26
N GLU A 533 81.35 34.67 31.59
CA GLU A 533 80.54 34.53 32.83
C GLU A 533 79.04 34.32 32.42
N GLU A 534 78.21 33.55 33.13
CA GLU A 534 77.19 33.98 34.14
C GLU A 534 76.34 35.20 33.69
N THR A 535 75.00 35.28 33.79
CA THR A 535 74.08 34.81 34.83
C THR A 535 72.61 34.86 34.35
N ASP A 536 71.77 34.02 34.99
CA ASP A 536 70.39 34.24 35.47
C ASP A 536 69.15 34.55 34.60
N ILE A 537 68.21 33.58 34.68
CA ILE A 537 66.80 33.65 35.13
C ILE A 537 65.89 34.77 34.57
N SER A 538 64.84 34.36 33.83
CA SER A 538 63.44 34.56 34.27
C SER A 538 62.42 33.87 33.35
N GLU A 539 61.48 33.19 33.99
CA GLU A 539 60.21 32.70 33.45
C GLU A 539 59.39 33.82 32.80
N HIS A 540 58.71 33.54 31.69
CA HIS A 540 57.27 33.82 31.59
C HIS A 540 56.63 33.10 30.40
N SER A 541 55.66 32.25 30.73
CA SER A 541 54.59 31.77 29.87
C SER A 541 53.75 32.93 29.33
N THR A 542 53.27 32.83 28.10
CA THR A 542 51.96 33.36 27.70
C THR A 542 51.43 32.62 26.48
N ASP A 543 50.23 32.09 26.66
CA ASP A 543 49.32 31.58 25.65
C ASP A 543 49.05 32.60 24.53
N SER A 544 48.87 32.11 23.31
CA SER A 544 47.89 32.69 22.39
C SER A 544 47.45 31.62 21.39
N ALA A 545 46.29 31.05 21.69
CA ALA A 545 45.45 30.36 20.73
C ALA A 545 44.84 31.43 19.79
N ASP A 546 45.11 31.30 18.49
CA ASP A 546 44.34 32.02 17.47
C ASP A 546 43.43 31.00 16.76
N SER A 547 42.14 31.18 16.98
CA SER A 547 41.03 30.41 16.44
C SER A 547 40.21 31.40 15.63
N SER A 548 40.08 31.18 14.33
CA SER A 548 39.09 31.90 13.53
C SER A 548 38.47 30.99 12.45
N TYR A 549 37.13 30.89 12.54
CA TYR A 549 36.08 30.87 11.50
C TYR A 549 36.25 29.94 10.27
N GLU A 550 35.24 29.20 9.79
CA GLU A 550 33.87 29.66 9.48
C GLU A 550 32.79 28.59 9.69
N GLU A 551 31.61 29.10 10.06
CA GLU A 551 30.31 28.46 10.21
C GLU A 551 29.42 28.97 9.06
N GLU A 552 28.93 28.10 8.18
CA GLU A 552 27.87 28.44 7.22
C GLU A 552 26.55 27.82 7.69
N LEU A 553 25.61 28.71 8.02
CA LEU A 553 24.21 28.47 8.32
C LEU A 553 23.37 29.16 7.24
N GLU A 554 22.65 28.39 6.42
CA GLU A 554 21.35 28.74 5.84
C GLU A 554 20.58 27.43 5.66
N GLY A 555 19.29 27.27 5.94
CA GLY A 555 18.22 28.24 6.09
C GLY A 555 16.96 27.57 5.54
N ASN A 556 16.05 27.16 6.43
CA ASN A 556 14.75 26.59 6.11
C ASN A 556 13.97 27.51 5.15
N SER A 557 13.24 26.92 4.21
CA SER A 557 12.07 27.53 3.59
C SER A 557 11.00 26.46 3.36
N TYR A 558 9.92 26.56 4.14
CA TYR A 558 8.66 25.89 3.90
C TYR A 558 7.87 26.65 2.81
N SER A 559 7.35 25.91 1.85
CA SER A 559 6.03 26.10 1.22
C SER A 559 5.54 24.74 0.76
#